data_AF-A0A090QY16-F1
#
_entry.id   AF-A0A090QY16-F1
#
_cell.length_a   1.000
_cell.length_b   1.000
_cell.length_c   1.000
_cell.angle_alpha   90.00
_cell.angle_beta   90.00
_cell.angle_gamma   90.00
#
_symmetry.space_group_name_H-M   'P 1'
#
loop_
_entity.id
_entity.type
_entity.pdbx_description
1 polymer ?
#
loop_
_entity_poly.entity_id
_entity_poly.type
_entity_poly.pdbx_seq_one_letter_code
_entity_poly.pdbx_strand_id
1 'polypeptide(L)'
;MDDARNGPAVQDLWMLLNGERADQLAQLDTILDAYNEFSDFDPRELKLIEPLRGLRMVHYMAWLARRWEDPAFPQAFPWFADAKYWEGRCWPSKSNWRPFRSQRCN
;
A
#
# COMPACT_ATOMS: atom_id res chain seq x y z
N MET A 1 -5.77 14.34 11.22
CA MET A 1 -6.72 13.40 11.84
C MET A 1 -6.09 12.04 11.70
N ASP A 2 -5.78 11.43 12.83
CA ASP A 2 -4.92 10.25 13.01
C ASP A 2 -5.23 9.11 12.03
N ASP A 3 -4.18 8.58 11.42
CA ASP A 3 -4.20 7.36 10.61
C ASP A 3 -4.29 6.07 11.48
N ALA A 4 -4.31 6.20 12.81
CA ALA A 4 -4.55 5.10 13.75
C ALA A 4 -6.05 4.75 13.78
N ARG A 5 -6.46 3.87 12.87
CA ARG A 5 -7.79 3.23 12.89
C ARG A 5 -7.65 1.80 13.36
N ASN A 6 -8.69 1.26 14.02
CA ASN A 6 -8.80 -0.19 14.27
C ASN A 6 -8.87 -0.89 12.91
N GLY A 7 -7.76 -1.44 12.46
CA GLY A 7 -7.58 -2.07 11.17
C GLY A 7 -6.80 -3.37 11.30
N PRO A 8 -6.77 -4.18 10.22
CA PRO A 8 -5.98 -5.41 10.20
C PRO A 8 -4.50 -5.08 10.47
N ALA A 9 -3.81 -5.91 11.25
CA ALA A 9 -2.42 -5.68 11.67
C ALA A 9 -1.50 -5.45 10.48
N VAL A 10 -1.85 -6.05 9.33
CA VAL A 10 -1.14 -5.86 8.07
C VAL A 10 -0.99 -4.39 7.68
N GLN A 11 -1.93 -3.49 8.05
CA GLN A 11 -1.98 -2.08 7.68
C GLN A 11 -0.70 -1.32 8.06
N ASP A 12 -0.10 -1.67 9.20
CA ASP A 12 1.15 -1.05 9.69
C ASP A 12 2.39 -1.78 9.14
N LEU A 13 2.30 -3.10 8.93
CA LEU A 13 3.43 -3.94 8.52
C LEU A 13 3.81 -3.75 7.04
N TRP A 14 2.83 -3.60 6.14
CA TRP A 14 3.12 -3.51 4.70
C TRP A 14 3.88 -2.25 4.30
N MET A 15 3.84 -1.21 5.15
CA MET A 15 4.55 0.06 4.93
C MET A 15 6.04 -0.01 5.22
N LEU A 16 6.51 -1.06 5.92
CA LEU A 16 7.93 -1.28 6.23
C LEU A 16 8.69 -1.95 5.08
N LEU A 17 7.97 -2.58 4.15
CA LEU A 17 8.54 -3.35 3.06
C LEU A 17 9.14 -2.43 1.98
N ASN A 18 10.43 -2.62 1.70
CA ASN A 18 11.17 -1.85 0.70
C ASN A 18 12.08 -2.75 -0.15
N GLY A 19 12.42 -2.32 -1.36
CA GLY A 19 13.33 -3.05 -2.26
C GLY A 19 12.60 -3.91 -3.30
N GLU A 20 13.30 -4.91 -3.85
CA GLU A 20 12.71 -5.82 -4.84
C GLU A 20 11.77 -6.83 -4.18
N ARG A 21 11.00 -7.57 -5.00
CA ARG A 21 10.00 -8.53 -4.50
C ARG A 21 10.59 -9.58 -3.56
N ALA A 22 11.80 -10.07 -3.87
CA ALA A 22 12.47 -11.07 -3.04
C ALA A 22 12.84 -10.49 -1.66
N ASP A 23 13.37 -9.26 -1.64
CA ASP A 23 13.72 -8.55 -0.41
C ASP A 23 12.48 -8.25 0.44
N GLN A 24 11.39 -7.82 -0.21
CA GLN A 24 10.12 -7.56 0.47
C GLN A 24 9.55 -8.84 1.10
N LEU A 25 9.68 -10.00 0.44
CA LEU A 25 9.25 -11.27 1.00
C LEU A 25 10.10 -11.69 2.21
N ALA A 26 11.43 -11.54 2.13
CA ALA A 26 12.34 -11.87 3.23
C ALA A 26 12.14 -10.94 4.45
N GLN A 27 11.96 -9.64 4.20
CA GLN A 27 11.63 -8.67 5.25
C GLN A 27 10.28 -8.99 5.88
N LEU A 28 9.26 -9.30 5.07
CA LEU A 28 7.94 -9.67 5.56
C LEU A 28 8.01 -10.92 6.43
N ASP A 29 8.74 -11.95 6.02
CA ASP A 29 8.87 -13.19 6.80
C ASP A 29 9.53 -12.92 8.17
N THR A 30 10.62 -12.15 8.17
CA THR A 30 11.32 -11.74 9.41
C THR A 30 10.41 -10.97 10.35
N ILE A 31 9.63 -10.02 9.81
CA ILE A 31 8.70 -9.20 10.59
C ILE A 31 7.55 -10.06 11.14
N LEU A 32 7.01 -10.98 10.34
CA LEU A 32 5.93 -11.86 10.77
C LEU A 32 6.38 -12.84 11.85
N ASP A 33 7.59 -13.37 11.75
CA ASP A 33 8.16 -14.25 12.78
C ASP A 33 8.34 -13.50 14.10
N ALA A 34 8.91 -12.30 14.06
CA ALA A 34 9.04 -11.45 15.25
C ALA A 34 7.66 -11.02 15.81
N TYR A 35 6.68 -10.76 14.96
CA TYR A 35 5.35 -10.35 15.39
C TYR A 35 4.58 -11.49 16.07
N ASN A 36 4.68 -12.72 15.54
CA ASN A 36 4.06 -13.92 16.12
C ASN A 36 4.61 -14.27 17.50
N GLU A 37 5.78 -13.78 17.90
CA GLU A 37 6.29 -13.93 19.27
C GLU A 37 5.43 -13.15 20.29
N PHE A 38 4.82 -12.04 19.87
CA PHE A 38 4.02 -11.17 20.74
C PHE A 38 2.51 -11.31 20.50
N SER A 39 2.08 -11.61 19.27
CA SER A 39 0.67 -11.72 18.90
C SER A 39 0.48 -12.60 17.66
N ASP A 40 -0.54 -13.48 17.67
CA ASP A 40 -0.89 -14.31 16.51
C ASP A 40 -1.29 -13.44 15.31
N PHE A 41 -0.65 -13.69 14.17
CA PHE A 41 -0.96 -13.01 12.91
C PHE A 41 -1.75 -13.93 11.95
N ASP A 42 -2.89 -13.46 11.44
CA ASP A 42 -3.66 -14.20 10.42
C ASP A 42 -3.06 -13.98 9.01
N PRO A 43 -2.50 -15.02 8.36
CA PRO A 43 -1.92 -14.91 7.02
C PRO A 43 -2.94 -14.50 5.94
N ARG A 44 -4.24 -14.61 6.20
CA ARG A 44 -5.30 -14.14 5.30
C ARG A 44 -5.26 -12.63 5.13
N GLU A 45 -4.77 -11.89 6.13
CA GLU A 45 -4.62 -10.44 6.07
C GLU A 45 -3.57 -10.00 5.06
N LEU A 46 -2.59 -10.84 4.72
CA LEU A 46 -1.58 -10.52 3.67
C LEU A 46 -2.22 -10.25 2.31
N LYS A 47 -3.39 -10.85 2.03
CA LYS A 47 -4.14 -10.58 0.80
C LYS A 47 -4.74 -9.18 0.77
N LEU A 48 -4.87 -8.53 1.93
CA LEU A 48 -5.40 -7.18 2.06
C LEU A 48 -4.36 -6.11 1.74
N ILE A 49 -3.07 -6.45 1.62
CA ILE A 49 -2.00 -5.49 1.28
C ILE A 49 -2.31 -4.74 -0.03
N GLU A 50 -2.69 -5.48 -1.08
CA GLU A 50 -2.98 -4.89 -2.38
C GLU A 50 -4.25 -3.99 -2.39
N PRO A 51 -5.41 -4.42 -1.85
CA PRO A 51 -6.56 -3.53 -1.76
C PRO A 51 -6.31 -2.34 -0.81
N LEU A 52 -5.52 -2.49 0.25
CA LEU A 52 -5.12 -1.37 1.12
C LEU A 52 -4.22 -0.36 0.39
N ARG A 53 -3.29 -0.83 -0.46
CA ARG A 53 -2.49 0.04 -1.34
C ARG A 53 -3.39 0.85 -2.29
N GLY A 54 -4.36 0.20 -2.91
CA GLY A 54 -5.35 0.86 -3.77
C GLY A 54 -6.18 1.89 -3.00
N LEU A 55 -6.72 1.51 -1.84
CA LEU A 55 -7.52 2.39 -0.98
C LEU A 55 -6.71 3.61 -0.52
N ARG A 56 -5.43 3.42 -0.16
CA ARG A 56 -4.53 4.52 0.22
C ARG A 56 -4.30 5.49 -0.95
N MET A 57 -4.12 4.99 -2.17
CA MET A 57 -4.01 5.83 -3.35
C MET A 57 -5.29 6.67 -3.56
N VAL A 58 -6.46 6.05 -3.46
CA VAL A 58 -7.75 6.73 -3.57
C VAL A 58 -7.95 7.77 -2.47
N HIS A 59 -7.63 7.44 -1.21
CA HIS A 59 -7.68 8.38 -0.09
C HIS A 59 -6.75 9.58 -0.29
N TYR A 60 -5.51 9.33 -0.73
CA TYR A 60 -4.56 10.40 -1.04
C TYR A 60 -5.08 11.31 -2.15
N MET A 61 -5.66 10.74 -3.21
CA MET A 61 -6.23 11.48 -4.33
C MET A 61 -7.48 12.27 -3.92
N ALA A 62 -8.35 11.69 -3.08
CA ALA A 62 -9.51 12.39 -2.53
C ALA A 62 -9.09 13.53 -1.60
N TRP A 63 -8.06 13.32 -0.78
CA TRP A 63 -7.49 14.38 0.07
C TRP A 63 -6.90 15.52 -0.77
N LEU A 64 -6.20 15.19 -1.86
CA LEU A 64 -5.64 16.14 -2.79
C LEU A 64 -6.74 16.93 -3.52
N ALA A 65 -7.78 16.25 -4.01
CA ALA A 65 -8.93 16.87 -4.66
C ALA A 65 -9.68 17.84 -3.72
N ARG A 66 -9.88 17.47 -2.45
CA ARG A 66 -10.55 18.33 -1.45
C ARG A 66 -9.77 19.59 -1.10
N ARG A 67 -8.46 19.61 -1.34
CA ARG A 67 -7.58 20.75 -1.06
C ARG A 67 -7.10 21.47 -2.31
N TRP A 68 -7.62 21.08 -3.48
CA TRP A 68 -7.24 21.67 -4.76
C TRP A 68 -7.62 23.15 -4.89
N GLU A 69 -8.61 23.61 -4.10
CA GLU A 69 -9.02 25.01 -4.05
C GLU A 69 -7.99 25.93 -3.35
N ASP A 70 -7.02 25.37 -2.62
CA ASP A 70 -5.94 26.14 -1.99
C ASP A 70 -4.83 26.42 -3.03
N PRO A 71 -4.47 27.70 -3.29
CA PRO A 71 -3.51 28.08 -4.32
C PRO A 71 -2.10 27.51 -4.14
N ALA A 72 -1.75 26.97 -2.97
CA ALA A 72 -0.47 26.29 -2.75
C ALA A 72 -0.40 24.90 -3.42
N PHE A 73 -1.54 24.22 -3.61
CA PHE A 73 -1.59 22.84 -4.13
C PHE A 73 -1.33 22.72 -5.63
N PRO A 74 -1.86 23.61 -6.49
CA PRO A 74 -1.51 23.63 -7.92
C PRO A 74 0.00 23.85 -8.18
N GLN A 75 0.69 24.59 -7.30
CA GLN A 75 2.15 24.79 -7.42
C GLN A 75 2.96 23.57 -6.96
N ALA A 76 2.53 22.90 -5.89
CA ALA A 76 3.23 21.72 -5.37
C ALA A 76 2.95 20.44 -6.19
N PHE A 77 1.78 20.34 -6.82
CA PHE A 77 1.31 19.16 -7.54
C PHE A 77 0.77 19.47 -8.95
N PRO A 78 1.57 20.09 -9.84
CA PRO A 78 1.11 20.49 -11.18
C PRO A 78 0.70 19.31 -12.07
N TRP A 79 1.25 18.12 -11.81
CA TRP A 79 0.93 16.87 -12.50
C TRP A 79 -0.45 16.30 -12.17
N PHE A 80 -1.10 16.76 -11.09
CA PHE A 80 -2.43 16.27 -10.71
C PHE A 80 -3.54 16.75 -11.65
N ALA A 81 -3.36 17.94 -12.22
CA ALA A 81 -4.27 18.54 -13.20
C ALA A 81 -4.18 17.88 -14.59
N ASP A 82 -3.13 17.10 -14.84
CA ASP A 82 -2.84 16.52 -16.15
C ASP A 82 -3.50 15.14 -16.28
N ALA A 83 -4.58 15.06 -17.04
CA ALA A 83 -5.35 13.81 -17.25
C ALA A 83 -4.48 12.65 -17.81
N LYS A 84 -3.38 12.97 -18.51
CA LYS A 84 -2.43 11.99 -19.05
C LYS A 84 -1.66 11.20 -17.99
N TYR A 85 -1.46 11.77 -16.79
CA TYR A 85 -0.81 11.05 -15.70
C TYR A 85 -1.66 9.84 -15.22
N TRP A 86 -2.98 10.01 -15.25
CA TRP A 86 -3.94 8.99 -14.82
C TRP A 86 -4.02 7.82 -15.81
N GLU A 87 -3.94 8.11 -17.11
CA GLU A 87 -3.94 7.08 -18.16
C GLU A 87 -2.72 6.17 -18.10
N GLY A 88 -1.53 6.73 -17.80
CA GLY A 88 -0.29 5.94 -17.67
C GLY A 88 -0.23 5.09 -16.39
N ARG A 89 -0.95 5.49 -15.33
CA ARG A 89 -0.91 4.82 -14.02
C ARG A 89 -2.07 3.84 -13.80
N CYS A 90 -3.22 4.06 -14.43
CA CYS A 90 -4.41 3.20 -14.30
C CYS A 90 -4.41 2.00 -15.27
N TRP A 91 -3.46 1.93 -16.20
CA TRP A 91 -3.15 0.69 -16.92
C TRP A 91 -1.98 -0.04 -16.24
N PRO A 92 -2.21 -0.82 -15.17
CA PRO A 92 -1.22 -1.80 -14.78
C PRO A 92 -1.19 -2.84 -15.89
N SER A 93 -0.08 -2.88 -16.63
CA SER A 93 0.38 -4.11 -17.28
C SER A 93 0.10 -5.27 -16.34
N LYS A 94 -0.75 -6.22 -16.77
CA LYS A 94 -1.23 -7.38 -16.00
C LYS A 94 -0.09 -8.27 -15.45
N SER A 95 1.17 -7.98 -15.73
CA SER A 95 2.34 -8.81 -15.45
C SER A 95 2.73 -8.90 -13.97
N ASN A 96 2.42 -7.88 -13.14
CA ASN A 96 2.93 -7.84 -11.75
C ASN A 96 1.90 -8.23 -10.65
N TRP A 97 0.66 -8.55 -11.03
CA TRP A 97 -0.43 -8.88 -10.10
C TRP A 97 -0.39 -10.34 -9.64
N ARG A 98 0.68 -10.74 -8.95
CA ARG A 98 0.71 -12.01 -8.20
C ARG A 98 0.57 -11.73 -6.71
N PRO A 99 -0.50 -12.22 -6.04
CA PRO A 99 -0.69 -12.00 -4.60
C PRO A 99 0.53 -12.50 -3.82
N PHE A 100 0.87 -11.80 -2.73
CA PHE A 100 1.80 -12.30 -1.72
C PHE A 100 1.23 -13.62 -1.18
N ARG A 101 1.73 -14.73 -1.72
CA ARG A 101 1.51 -16.07 -1.16
C ARG A 101 2.74 -16.37 -0.31
N SER A 102 2.54 -16.51 0.99
CA SER A 102 3.52 -17.21 1.85
C SER A 102 3.76 -18.58 1.21
N GLN A 103 4.98 -18.82 0.73
CA GLN A 103 5.42 -20.13 0.30
C GLN A 103 5.79 -20.96 1.53
N ARG A 104 4.84 -21.18 2.45
CA ARG A 104 4.95 -22.31 3.38
C ARG A 104 4.41 -23.54 2.67
N CYS A 105 5.26 -24.16 1.86
CA CYS A 105 5.12 -25.57 1.51
C CYS A 105 5.73 -26.36 2.67
N ASN A 106 4.96 -27.32 3.20
CA ASN A 106 5.44 -28.38 4.09
C ASN A 106 6.67 -29.10 3.52
#